data_AF-A0A2V9LNR1-F1
#
_entry.id   AF-A0A2V9LNR1-F1
#
_cell.length_a   1.000
_cell.length_b   1.000
_cell.length_c   1.000
_cell.angle_alpha   90.00
_cell.angle_beta   90.00
_cell.angle_gamma   90.00
#
_symmetry.space_group_name_H-M   'P 1'
#
loop_
_entity.id
_entity.type
_entity.pdbx_description
1 polymer ?
#
loop_
_entity_poly.entity_id
_entity_poly.type
_entity_poly.pdbx_seq_one_letter_code
_entity_poly.pdbx_strand_id
1 'polypeptide(L)'
;MCALTGAMLLVLNGCGGGPTAADGPPPPPPPSVTVSYVSVYYGLSSPLDLPYAIAGQGSFQLLVAGTGFTQSSVVNWNGSALPTNRGCGAGTYTNTTASVPASLIAAPGKATIEVTDHGATSNSVVFPIASPATATAGAVQLISAAPDGSPANGDSIQLPAISTTGRYVAFESNGTNLAPGP
;
A
#
# COMPACT_ATOMS: atom_id res chain seq x y z
N MET A 1 32.48 37.94 15.80
CA MET A 1 33.55 38.54 16.62
C MET A 1 34.81 37.76 16.30
N CYS A 2 35.73 38.40 15.62
CA CYS A 2 36.95 37.82 15.05
C CYS A 2 38.04 37.82 16.13
N ALA A 3 38.79 36.73 16.28
CA ALA A 3 40.03 36.71 17.04
C ALA A 3 41.11 35.96 16.24
N LEU A 4 42.13 36.72 15.84
CA LEU A 4 43.40 36.28 15.25
C LEU A 4 44.38 35.91 16.36
N THR A 5 45.12 34.81 16.17
CA THR A 5 46.52 34.58 16.63
C THR A 5 46.95 33.25 15.97
N GLY A 6 48.01 33.07 15.19
CA GLY A 6 49.27 33.78 15.02
C GLY A 6 50.43 32.85 15.42
N ALA A 7 51.02 32.12 14.47
CA ALA A 7 52.39 31.58 14.57
C ALA A 7 52.86 30.98 13.23
N MET A 8 53.97 31.51 12.72
CA MET A 8 54.71 31.05 11.54
C MET A 8 56.11 30.67 12.03
N LEU A 9 56.54 29.41 11.87
CA LEU A 9 57.97 29.05 11.80
C LEU A 9 58.24 27.67 11.17
N LEU A 10 58.79 27.73 9.95
CA LEU A 10 59.90 26.98 9.33
C LEU A 10 60.07 25.44 9.43
N VAL A 11 59.80 24.82 8.27
CA VAL A 11 60.35 23.63 7.54
C VAL A 11 61.40 22.70 8.20
N LEU A 12 61.06 21.39 8.20
CA LEU A 12 62.00 20.27 8.09
C LEU A 12 61.57 19.39 6.90
N ASN A 13 62.48 19.18 5.95
CA ASN A 13 62.34 18.23 4.85
C ASN A 13 62.27 16.80 5.42
N GLY A 14 61.14 16.14 5.21
CA GLY A 14 60.95 14.72 5.43
C GLY A 14 60.22 14.11 4.24
N CYS A 15 60.98 13.67 3.24
CA CYS A 15 60.49 12.87 2.13
C CYS A 15 60.24 11.44 2.63
N GLY A 16 59.00 11.15 3.04
CA GLY A 16 58.54 9.81 3.42
C GLY A 16 57.33 9.43 2.58
N GLY A 17 57.58 8.84 1.41
CA GLY A 17 56.53 8.21 0.60
C GLY A 17 56.11 6.89 1.22
N GLY A 18 55.03 6.90 2.00
CA GLY A 18 54.29 5.70 2.41
C GLY A 18 53.08 5.50 1.49
N PRO A 19 52.70 4.25 1.17
CA PRO A 19 51.52 4.00 0.35
C PRO A 19 50.26 4.58 1.01
N THR A 20 49.52 5.30 0.20
CA THR A 20 48.20 5.88 0.40
C THR A 20 47.27 5.02 1.26
N ALA A 21 46.98 5.49 2.47
CA ALA A 21 45.76 5.14 3.21
C ALA A 21 44.88 6.40 3.32
N ALA A 22 44.63 7.04 2.17
CA ALA A 22 43.49 7.93 2.01
C ALA A 22 42.25 7.08 1.70
N ASP A 23 41.95 6.12 2.57
CA ASP A 23 40.67 5.45 2.63
C ASP A 23 40.34 5.36 4.11
N GLY A 24 39.64 6.38 4.60
CA GLY A 24 38.81 6.16 5.79
C GLY A 24 37.89 4.97 5.54
N PRO A 25 37.31 4.35 6.58
CA PRO A 25 36.28 3.34 6.37
C PRO A 25 35.30 3.87 5.31
N PRO A 26 34.91 3.06 4.31
CA PRO A 26 34.02 3.51 3.24
C PRO A 26 32.84 4.23 3.89
N PRO A 27 32.35 5.35 3.30
CA PRO A 27 31.22 6.06 3.87
C PRO A 27 30.13 5.04 4.18
N PRO A 28 29.51 5.08 5.37
CA PRO A 28 28.46 4.15 5.72
C PRO A 28 27.46 4.12 4.56
N PRO A 29 26.95 2.93 4.16
CA PRO A 29 25.96 2.86 3.11
C PRO A 29 24.85 3.87 3.42
N PRO A 30 24.37 4.63 2.41
CA PRO A 30 23.30 5.59 2.63
C PRO A 30 22.13 4.90 3.35
N PRO A 31 21.41 5.59 4.24
CA PRO A 31 20.29 4.98 4.95
C PRO A 31 19.32 4.37 3.93
N SER A 32 19.26 3.05 3.89
CA SER A 32 18.43 2.32 2.94
C SER A 32 16.99 2.33 3.44
N VAL A 33 16.20 3.30 2.99
CA VAL A 33 14.76 3.24 3.17
C VAL A 33 14.22 2.12 2.28
N THR A 34 13.48 1.18 2.86
CA THR A 34 12.93 0.04 2.11
C THR A 34 11.47 -0.14 2.42
N VAL A 35 10.70 -0.54 1.41
CA VAL A 35 9.29 -0.91 1.54
C VAL A 35 9.18 -2.42 1.42
N SER A 36 8.65 -3.05 2.45
CA SER A 36 8.50 -4.50 2.54
C SER A 36 7.08 -4.96 2.26
N TYR A 37 6.08 -4.22 2.76
CA TYR A 37 4.68 -4.62 2.64
C TYR A 37 3.76 -3.40 2.55
N VAL A 38 2.69 -3.53 1.76
CA VAL A 38 1.70 -2.48 1.55
C VAL A 38 0.31 -3.09 1.63
N SER A 39 -0.55 -2.55 2.50
CA SER A 39 -1.95 -2.97 2.63
C SER A 39 -2.91 -1.80 2.79
N VAL A 40 -4.17 -2.04 2.47
CA VAL A 40 -5.26 -1.14 2.84
C VAL A 40 -5.50 -1.26 4.34
N TYR A 41 -5.57 -0.12 5.03
CA TYR A 41 -5.79 -0.01 6.46
C TYR A 41 -7.15 0.65 6.76
N TYR A 42 -8.03 -0.12 7.42
CA TYR A 42 -9.35 0.34 7.87
C TYR A 42 -9.45 0.53 9.39
N GLY A 43 -8.32 0.57 10.11
CA GLY A 43 -8.29 0.65 11.57
C GLY A 43 -8.12 -0.69 12.28
N LEU A 44 -7.83 -0.64 13.59
CA LEU A 44 -7.50 -1.79 14.45
C LEU A 44 -8.64 -2.81 14.68
N SER A 45 -9.82 -2.58 14.08
CA SER A 45 -10.98 -3.49 14.15
C SER A 45 -11.24 -4.28 12.87
N SER A 46 -10.43 -4.08 11.81
CA SER A 46 -10.56 -4.82 10.55
C SER A 46 -9.42 -5.84 10.40
N PRO A 47 -9.71 -7.15 10.32
CA PRO A 47 -8.70 -8.17 10.05
C PRO A 47 -8.29 -8.27 8.57
N LEU A 48 -8.76 -7.36 7.71
CA LEU A 48 -8.55 -7.42 6.27
C LEU A 48 -7.42 -6.50 5.83
N ASP A 49 -6.17 -6.91 6.09
CA ASP A 49 -4.99 -6.37 5.41
C ASP A 49 -5.03 -6.80 3.94
N LEU A 50 -5.73 -6.03 3.12
CA LEU A 50 -5.82 -6.31 1.69
C LEU A 50 -4.60 -5.74 0.99
N PRO A 51 -3.79 -6.56 0.28
CA PRO A 51 -2.65 -6.07 -0.51
C PRO A 51 -3.10 -5.44 -1.84
N TYR A 52 -4.37 -5.08 -1.97
CA TYR A 52 -4.99 -4.46 -3.15
C TYR A 52 -6.18 -3.59 -2.75
N ALA A 53 -6.52 -2.63 -3.62
CA ALA A 53 -7.77 -1.87 -3.53
C ALA A 53 -8.70 -2.26 -4.70
N ILE A 54 -9.98 -1.97 -4.58
CA ILE A 54 -10.95 -2.09 -5.67
C ILE A 54 -11.09 -0.71 -6.35
N ALA A 55 -11.34 -0.67 -7.64
CA ALA A 55 -11.63 0.57 -8.32
C ALA A 55 -12.99 1.15 -7.88
N GLY A 56 -13.03 2.45 -7.61
CA GLY A 56 -14.25 3.17 -7.24
C GLY A 56 -14.68 3.05 -5.77
N GLN A 57 -13.87 2.41 -4.91
CA GLN A 57 -14.14 2.49 -3.46
C GLN A 57 -13.82 3.89 -2.91
N GLY A 58 -14.36 4.17 -1.72
CA GLY A 58 -14.09 5.40 -0.99
C GLY A 58 -12.61 5.58 -0.64
N SER A 59 -12.24 6.78 -0.19
CA SER A 59 -10.88 7.05 0.29
C SER A 59 -10.51 6.12 1.44
N PHE A 60 -9.25 5.71 1.50
CA PHE A 60 -8.74 4.80 2.51
C PHE A 60 -7.34 5.21 2.97
N GLN A 61 -6.90 4.65 4.10
CA GLN A 61 -5.52 4.78 4.55
C GLN A 61 -4.71 3.60 4.01
N LEU A 62 -3.59 3.88 3.37
CA LEU A 62 -2.61 2.89 2.94
C LEU A 62 -1.59 2.71 4.05
N LEU A 63 -1.45 1.50 4.59
CA LEU A 63 -0.34 1.14 5.47
C LEU A 63 0.84 0.71 4.62
N VAL A 64 1.98 1.35 4.85
CA VAL A 64 3.26 1.02 4.22
C VAL A 64 4.22 0.61 5.31
N ALA A 65 4.63 -0.65 5.32
CA ALA A 65 5.57 -1.22 6.28
C ALA A 65 6.94 -1.44 5.64
N GLY A 66 8.00 -1.20 6.41
CA GLY A 66 9.35 -1.14 5.91
C GLY A 66 10.37 -0.75 6.97
N THR A 67 11.55 -0.32 6.54
CA THR A 67 12.62 0.13 7.44
C THR A 67 13.18 1.47 6.97
N GLY A 68 13.79 2.21 7.89
CA GLY A 68 14.35 3.53 7.61
C GLY A 68 13.31 4.63 7.48
N PHE A 69 12.05 4.39 7.87
CA PHE A 69 11.05 5.47 7.90
C PHE A 69 11.32 6.39 9.07
N THR A 70 11.27 7.69 8.83
CA THR A 70 11.41 8.73 9.85
C THR A 70 10.19 9.66 9.80
N GLN A 71 10.21 10.71 10.61
CA GLN A 71 9.19 11.76 10.51
C GLN A 71 9.25 12.53 9.17
N SER A 72 10.31 12.37 8.36
CA SER A 72 10.43 12.97 7.02
C SER A 72 9.93 12.07 5.89
N SER A 73 9.50 10.84 6.17
CA SER A 73 9.02 9.89 5.14
C SER A 73 7.73 10.31 4.46
N VAL A 74 7.74 10.34 3.13
CA VAL A 74 6.59 10.65 2.27
C VAL A 74 6.31 9.45 1.38
N VAL A 75 5.06 8.96 1.39
CA VAL A 75 4.61 7.92 0.46
C VAL A 75 4.24 8.57 -0.87
N ASN A 76 4.80 8.04 -1.96
CA ASN A 76 4.50 8.44 -3.32
C ASN A 76 3.64 7.37 -4.01
N TRP A 77 2.64 7.82 -4.76
CA TRP A 77 1.74 7.01 -5.58
C TRP A 77 1.93 7.38 -7.04
N ASN A 78 2.43 6.45 -7.86
CA ASN A 78 2.84 6.73 -9.24
C ASN A 78 3.78 7.93 -9.36
N GLY A 79 4.68 8.10 -8.38
CA GLY A 79 5.61 9.24 -8.28
C GLY A 79 5.02 10.52 -7.68
N SER A 80 3.71 10.58 -7.40
CA SER A 80 3.06 11.74 -6.78
C SER A 80 2.95 11.58 -5.26
N ALA A 81 3.40 12.57 -4.49
CA ALA A 81 3.34 12.53 -3.03
C ALA A 81 1.90 12.47 -2.49
N LEU A 82 1.63 11.53 -1.59
CA LEU A 82 0.38 11.41 -0.86
C LEU A 82 0.46 12.08 0.52
N PRO A 83 -0.67 12.53 1.07
CA PRO A 83 -0.76 12.96 2.46
C PRO A 83 -0.37 11.81 3.40
N THR A 84 0.87 11.86 3.90
CA THR A 84 1.45 10.80 4.72
C THR A 84 1.30 11.16 6.19
N ASN A 85 0.55 10.34 6.92
CA ASN A 85 0.35 10.43 8.35
C ASN A 85 1.45 9.63 9.07
N ARG A 86 2.18 10.32 9.94
CA ARG A 86 3.46 9.88 10.49
C ARG A 86 3.30 9.64 11.97
N GLY A 87 4.08 8.71 12.52
CA GLY A 87 4.10 8.54 13.97
C GLY A 87 4.50 9.84 14.66
N CYS A 88 3.86 10.12 15.81
CA CYS A 88 4.25 11.22 16.67
C CYS A 88 5.52 10.80 17.44
N GLY A 89 6.57 11.64 17.42
CA GLY A 89 7.85 11.37 18.12
C GLY A 89 9.07 11.49 17.20
N ALA A 90 10.26 11.52 17.80
CA ALA A 90 11.52 11.38 17.07
C ALA A 90 11.95 9.91 17.11
N GLY A 91 12.25 9.32 15.96
CA GLY A 91 12.69 7.92 15.88
C GLY A 91 12.49 7.31 14.49
N THR A 92 12.90 6.06 14.36
CA THR A 92 12.65 5.23 13.18
C THR A 92 11.34 4.48 13.35
N TYR A 93 10.48 4.56 12.35
CA TYR A 93 9.23 3.83 12.28
C TYR A 93 9.39 2.60 11.37
N THR A 94 8.72 1.51 11.71
CA THR A 94 8.62 0.31 10.86
C THR A 94 7.42 0.37 9.93
N ASN A 95 6.56 1.37 10.11
CA ASN A 95 5.41 1.60 9.27
C ASN A 95 5.06 3.09 9.18
N THR A 96 4.36 3.45 8.12
CA THR A 96 3.77 4.77 7.91
C THR A 96 2.41 4.59 7.25
N THR A 97 1.53 5.57 7.40
CA THR A 97 0.20 5.51 6.75
C THR A 97 0.05 6.68 5.79
N ALA A 98 -0.61 6.48 4.66
CA ALA A 98 -0.88 7.54 3.69
C ALA A 98 -2.34 7.56 3.29
N SER A 99 -2.92 8.75 3.12
CA SER A 99 -4.30 8.87 2.66
C SER A 99 -4.38 8.76 1.15
N VAL A 100 -5.09 7.75 0.66
CA VAL A 100 -5.35 7.55 -0.76
C VAL A 100 -6.78 8.03 -1.07
N PRO A 101 -6.95 9.14 -1.81
CA PRO A 101 -8.27 9.59 -2.22
C PRO A 101 -8.89 8.67 -3.27
N ALA A 102 -10.22 8.59 -3.28
CA ALA A 102 -10.99 7.76 -4.22
C ALA A 102 -10.72 8.09 -5.70
N SER A 103 -10.29 9.32 -6.00
CA SER A 103 -9.93 9.74 -7.36
C SER A 103 -8.74 8.98 -7.93
N LEU A 104 -7.77 8.57 -7.10
CA LEU A 104 -6.58 7.82 -7.54
C LEU A 104 -6.86 6.34 -7.80
N ILE A 105 -8.01 5.86 -7.35
CA ILE A 105 -8.49 4.49 -7.57
C ILE A 105 -9.81 4.48 -8.33
N ALA A 106 -10.15 5.53 -9.08
CA ALA A 106 -11.42 5.61 -9.81
C ALA A 106 -11.54 4.53 -10.91
N ALA A 107 -10.41 4.08 -11.45
CA ALA A 107 -10.34 3.05 -12.48
C ALA A 107 -9.40 1.91 -12.05
N PRO A 108 -9.67 0.66 -12.50
CA PRO A 108 -8.79 -0.46 -12.24
C PRO A 108 -7.44 -0.27 -12.93
N GLY A 109 -6.38 -0.79 -12.31
CA GLY A 109 -5.02 -0.55 -12.77
C GLY A 109 -3.97 -1.02 -11.77
N LYS A 110 -2.78 -0.44 -11.88
CA LYS A 110 -1.66 -0.68 -10.98
C LYS A 110 -1.14 0.67 -10.51
N ALA A 111 -0.81 0.77 -9.24
CA ALA A 111 -0.11 1.90 -8.66
C ALA A 111 1.28 1.50 -8.22
N THR A 112 2.28 2.31 -8.49
CA THR A 112 3.61 2.15 -7.90
C THR A 112 3.68 2.94 -6.60
N ILE A 113 4.11 2.26 -5.53
CA ILE A 113 4.27 2.80 -4.19
C ILE A 113 5.75 2.88 -3.88
N GLU A 114 6.19 4.08 -3.53
CA GLU A 114 7.56 4.37 -3.13
C GLU A 114 7.52 5.23 -1.88
N VAL A 115 8.54 5.16 -1.04
CA VAL A 115 8.70 6.05 0.10
C VAL A 115 9.97 6.86 -0.09
N THR A 116 9.86 8.17 0.00
CA THR A 116 11.01 9.07 0.00
C THR A 116 11.26 9.61 1.40
N ASP A 117 12.50 9.52 1.87
CA ASP A 117 12.95 10.00 3.17
C ASP A 117 14.30 10.71 3.02
N HIS A 118 14.40 11.98 3.45
CA HIS A 118 15.62 12.79 3.36
C HIS A 118 16.33 12.76 1.99
N GLY A 119 15.57 12.63 0.90
CA GLY A 119 16.08 12.58 -0.48
C GLY A 119 16.46 11.19 -0.98
N ALA A 120 16.40 10.15 -0.13
CA ALA A 120 16.51 8.76 -0.54
C ALA A 120 15.12 8.21 -0.89
N THR A 121 14.98 7.55 -2.05
CA THR A 121 13.76 6.87 -2.45
C THR A 121 13.94 5.36 -2.25
N SER A 122 12.91 4.71 -1.70
CA SER A 122 12.88 3.26 -1.53
C SER A 122 12.81 2.50 -2.86
N ASN A 123 12.80 1.17 -2.78
CA ASN A 123 12.31 0.33 -3.86
C ASN A 123 10.84 0.66 -4.21
N SER A 124 10.47 0.41 -5.46
CA SER A 124 9.09 0.53 -5.95
C SER A 124 8.32 -0.76 -5.68
N VAL A 125 7.16 -0.66 -5.04
CA VAL A 125 6.23 -1.77 -4.83
C VAL A 125 4.99 -1.56 -5.70
N VAL A 126 4.56 -2.59 -6.41
CA VAL A 126 3.35 -2.51 -7.23
C VAL A 126 2.14 -2.88 -6.40
N PHE A 127 1.20 -1.95 -6.27
CA PHE A 127 -0.08 -2.12 -5.60
C PHE A 127 -1.21 -2.26 -6.65
N PRO A 128 -1.92 -3.41 -6.71
CA PRO A 128 -3.01 -3.61 -7.65
C PRO A 128 -4.28 -2.85 -7.25
N ILE A 129 -4.95 -2.29 -8.25
CA ILE A 129 -6.29 -1.73 -8.16
C ILE A 129 -7.20 -2.65 -8.99
N ALA A 130 -7.88 -3.57 -8.30
CA ALA A 130 -8.74 -4.57 -8.92
C ALA A 130 -10.02 -3.91 -9.48
N SER A 131 -10.56 -4.45 -10.57
CA SER A 131 -11.91 -4.08 -11.00
C SER A 131 -12.93 -4.62 -9.98
N PRO A 132 -14.03 -3.91 -9.69
CA PRO A 132 -15.10 -4.43 -8.85
C PRO A 132 -15.62 -5.79 -9.35
N ALA A 133 -15.67 -6.00 -10.66
CA ALA A 133 -16.02 -7.29 -11.24
C ALA A 133 -15.04 -8.41 -10.85
N THR A 134 -13.74 -8.11 -10.76
CA THR A 134 -12.70 -9.07 -10.35
C THR A 134 -12.71 -9.30 -8.84
N ALA A 135 -13.04 -8.29 -8.04
CA ALA A 135 -13.19 -8.45 -6.59
C ALA A 135 -14.41 -9.33 -6.23
N THR A 136 -15.49 -9.27 -7.01
CA THR A 136 -16.65 -10.15 -6.88
C THR A 136 -16.44 -11.52 -7.51
N ALA A 137 -15.49 -11.68 -8.44
CA ALA A 137 -15.23 -12.96 -9.14
C ALA A 137 -14.74 -14.10 -8.22
N GLY A 138 -14.48 -13.84 -6.93
CA GLY A 138 -14.21 -14.87 -5.91
C GLY A 138 -15.25 -14.96 -4.78
N ALA A 139 -16.25 -14.07 -4.76
CA ALA A 139 -17.31 -14.09 -3.77
C ALA A 139 -18.51 -14.87 -4.34
N VAL A 140 -18.67 -16.12 -3.89
CA VAL A 140 -19.89 -16.88 -4.20
C VAL A 140 -21.01 -16.34 -3.32
N GLN A 141 -21.99 -15.65 -3.93
CA GLN A 141 -23.20 -15.23 -3.24
C GLN A 141 -24.31 -16.26 -3.44
N LEU A 142 -24.98 -16.65 -2.36
CA LEU A 142 -26.17 -17.48 -2.44
C LEU A 142 -27.30 -16.65 -3.07
N ILE A 143 -27.74 -17.02 -4.28
CA ILE A 143 -28.84 -16.34 -4.97
C ILE A 143 -30.23 -16.87 -4.54
N SER A 144 -30.28 -18.07 -3.96
CA SER A 144 -31.48 -18.68 -3.39
C SER A 144 -31.65 -18.23 -1.93
N ALA A 145 -31.53 -16.93 -1.68
CA ALA A 145 -31.71 -16.34 -0.36
C ALA A 145 -33.04 -15.57 -0.30
N ALA A 146 -33.72 -15.69 0.83
CA ALA A 146 -34.86 -14.86 1.17
C ALA A 146 -34.44 -13.39 1.34
N PRO A 147 -35.38 -12.43 1.32
CA PRO A 147 -35.08 -11.00 1.52
C PRO A 147 -34.37 -10.68 2.84
N ASP A 148 -34.51 -11.54 3.85
CA ASP A 148 -33.85 -11.44 5.15
C ASP A 148 -32.44 -12.08 5.17
N GLY A 149 -31.98 -12.63 4.04
CA GLY A 149 -30.70 -13.29 3.90
C GLY A 149 -30.68 -14.76 4.31
N SER A 150 -31.79 -15.33 4.79
CA SER A 150 -31.88 -16.76 5.09
C SER A 150 -31.86 -17.60 3.80
N PRO A 151 -31.31 -18.83 3.81
CA PRO A 151 -31.36 -19.70 2.64
C PRO A 151 -32.81 -20.12 2.31
N ALA A 152 -33.07 -20.45 1.05
CA ALA A 152 -34.33 -21.03 0.61
C ALA A 152 -34.71 -22.24 1.49
N ASN A 153 -35.97 -22.30 1.90
CA ASN A 153 -36.50 -23.38 2.73
C ASN A 153 -37.09 -24.56 1.93
N GLY A 154 -36.79 -24.64 0.63
CA GLY A 154 -37.28 -25.68 -0.27
C GLY A 154 -36.31 -25.95 -1.42
N ASP A 155 -36.52 -27.09 -2.09
CA ASP A 155 -35.64 -27.55 -3.16
C ASP A 155 -35.67 -26.63 -4.40
N SER A 156 -34.58 -26.64 -5.15
CA SER A 156 -34.56 -26.15 -6.53
C SER A 156 -35.00 -27.29 -7.44
N ILE A 157 -36.04 -27.07 -8.23
CA ILE A 157 -36.75 -28.16 -8.92
C ILE A 157 -36.53 -28.18 -10.44
N GLN A 158 -35.85 -27.18 -11.00
CA GLN A 158 -35.58 -27.10 -12.44
C GLN A 158 -34.11 -26.79 -12.73
N LEU A 159 -33.65 -27.19 -13.93
CA LEU A 159 -32.32 -26.85 -14.41
C LEU A 159 -32.18 -25.32 -14.46
N PRO A 160 -31.18 -24.73 -13.78
CA PRO A 160 -30.95 -23.31 -13.85
C PRO A 160 -30.47 -22.92 -15.25
N ALA A 161 -30.79 -21.69 -15.66
CA ALA A 161 -30.34 -21.10 -16.90
C ALA A 161 -29.55 -19.82 -16.63
N ILE A 162 -28.50 -19.58 -17.42
CA ILE A 162 -27.74 -18.32 -17.41
C ILE A 162 -27.94 -17.60 -18.74
N SER A 163 -28.19 -16.29 -18.67
CA SER A 163 -28.23 -15.44 -19.87
C SER A 163 -26.90 -15.54 -20.63
N THR A 164 -26.95 -15.45 -21.96
CA THR A 164 -25.75 -15.40 -22.83
C THR A 164 -24.77 -14.28 -22.45
N THR A 165 -25.27 -13.23 -21.79
CA THR A 165 -24.45 -12.10 -21.29
C THR A 165 -23.91 -12.31 -19.88
N GLY A 166 -24.29 -13.40 -19.20
CA GLY A 166 -23.93 -13.66 -17.80
C GLY A 166 -24.62 -12.75 -16.77
N ARG A 167 -25.48 -11.82 -17.20
CA ARG A 167 -26.11 -10.82 -16.32
C ARG A 167 -27.30 -11.34 -15.51
N TYR A 168 -27.92 -12.44 -15.94
CA TYR A 168 -29.11 -13.00 -15.30
C TYR A 168 -28.96 -14.50 -15.11
N VAL A 169 -29.34 -14.98 -13.94
CA VAL A 169 -29.51 -16.40 -13.62
C VAL A 169 -30.98 -16.62 -13.30
N ALA A 170 -31.62 -17.57 -13.99
CA ALA A 170 -32.97 -18.01 -13.71
C ALA A 170 -32.93 -19.39 -13.06
N PHE A 171 -33.71 -19.57 -12.00
CA PHE A 171 -33.89 -20.84 -11.31
C PHE A 171 -35.32 -20.94 -10.81
N GLU A 172 -35.81 -22.16 -10.65
CA GLU A 172 -37.13 -22.44 -10.09
C GLU A 172 -36.97 -23.17 -8.76
N SER A 173 -37.68 -22.70 -7.74
CA SER A 173 -37.61 -23.25 -6.39
C SER A 173 -38.99 -23.37 -5.78
N ASN A 174 -39.20 -24.42 -5.00
CA ASN A 174 -40.37 -24.59 -4.13
C ASN A 174 -40.23 -23.85 -2.78
N GLY A 175 -39.18 -23.03 -2.60
CA GLY A 175 -38.98 -22.24 -1.39
C GLY A 175 -40.10 -21.21 -1.22
N THR A 176 -40.79 -21.25 -0.08
CA THR A 176 -41.87 -20.31 0.25
C THR A 176 -41.34 -19.00 0.86
N ASN A 177 -40.06 -18.97 1.23
CA ASN A 177 -39.39 -17.79 1.79
C ASN A 177 -38.60 -16.98 0.76
N LEU A 178 -38.57 -17.39 -0.51
CA LEU A 178 -38.01 -16.57 -1.59
C LEU A 178 -39.03 -15.51 -2.00
N ALA A 179 -38.58 -14.25 -2.17
CA ALA A 179 -39.46 -13.24 -2.74
C ALA A 179 -39.88 -13.64 -4.16
N PRO A 180 -41.12 -13.37 -4.59
CA PRO A 180 -41.47 -13.36 -6.00
C PRO A 180 -40.45 -12.47 -6.72
N GLY A 181 -39.81 -12.98 -7.78
CA GLY A 181 -38.84 -12.21 -8.54
C GLY A 181 -39.44 -10.89 -9.07
N PRO A 182 -38.61 -9.90 -9.41
CA PRO A 182 -39.08 -8.67 -10.05
C PRO A 182 -39.78 -8.95 -11.39
#